data_AF-A0A522BJ78-F1
#
_entry.id   AF-A0A522BJ78-F1
#
_cell.length_a   1.000
_cell.length_b   1.000
_cell.length_c   1.000
_cell.angle_alpha   90.00
_cell.angle_beta   90.00
_cell.angle_gamma   90.00
#
_symmetry.space_group_name_H-M   'P 1'
#
loop_
_entity.id
_entity.type
_entity.pdbx_description
1 polymer ?
#
loop_
_entity_poly.entity_id
_entity_poly.type
_entity_poly.pdbx_seq_one_letter_code
_entity_poly.pdbx_strand_id
1 'polypeptide(L)' 'MVQPRVLVVVLAGGEGGRLELLTDDRAKPAVPYAGHYRLID' A
#
# COMPACT_ATOMS: atom_id res chain seq x y z
N MET A 1 -22.47 -22.24 4.78
CA MET A 1 -21.27 -22.51 3.96
C MET A 1 -20.04 -22.38 4.85
N VAL A 2 -19.09 -23.31 4.79
CA VAL A 2 -17.82 -23.21 5.52
C VAL A 2 -16.94 -22.17 4.82
N GLN A 3 -16.47 -21.16 5.55
CA GLN A 3 -15.51 -20.21 5.01
C GLN A 3 -14.12 -20.87 4.89
N PRO A 4 -13.45 -20.77 3.73
CA PRO A 4 -12.09 -21.29 3.58
C PRO A 4 -11.12 -20.50 4.48
N ARG A 5 -10.17 -21.19 5.09
CA ARG A 5 -9.09 -20.55 5.86
C ARG A 5 -8.01 -20.08 4.88
N VAL A 6 -7.96 -18.78 4.65
CA VAL A 6 -6.99 -18.15 3.73
C VAL A 6 -6.10 -17.19 4.51
N LEU A 7 -4.79 -17.27 4.26
CA LEU A 7 -3.81 -16.28 4.71
C LEU A 7 -3.41 -15.42 3.50
N VAL A 8 -3.42 -14.11 3.68
CA VAL A 8 -2.91 -13.15 2.68
C VAL A 8 -1.69 -12.45 3.27
N VAL A 9 -0.63 -12.35 2.48
CA VAL A 9 0.58 -11.60 2.82
C VAL A 9 0.75 -10.47 1.81
N VAL A 10 0.70 -9.22 2.27
CA VAL A 10 0.87 -8.05 1.41
C VAL A 10 2.31 -7.54 1.54
N LEU A 11 3.06 -7.61 0.43
CA LEU A 11 4.44 -7.11 0.38
C LEU A 11 4.44 -5.61 0.07
N ALA A 12 4.37 -4.80 1.12
CA ALA A 12 4.19 -3.35 1.06
C ALA A 12 5.46 -2.54 1.41
N GLY A 13 6.66 -3.15 1.35
CA GLY A 13 7.91 -2.49 1.76
C GLY A 13 8.61 -1.62 0.70
N GLY A 14 8.04 -1.48 -0.50
CA GLY A 14 8.71 -0.79 -1.60
C GLY A 14 8.84 0.72 -1.36
N GLU A 15 10.06 1.27 -1.46
CA GLU A 15 10.33 2.70 -1.22
C GLU A 15 9.62 3.63 -2.22
N GLY A 16 9.50 3.20 -3.48
CA GLY A 16 8.84 4.00 -4.51
C GLY A 16 9.70 5.09 -5.14
N GLY A 17 11.03 4.92 -5.29
CA GLY A 17 11.99 5.96 -5.71
C GLY A 17 11.71 6.71 -7.02
N ARG A 18 10.79 6.24 -7.87
CA ARG A 18 10.30 7.00 -9.05
C ARG A 18 9.22 8.04 -8.72
N LEU A 19 8.72 8.06 -7.48
CA LEU A 19 7.68 8.96 -6.98
C LEU A 19 8.27 10.15 -6.21
N GLU A 20 9.59 10.15 -5.97
CA GLU A 20 10.35 11.27 -5.41
C GLU A 20 9.69 11.85 -4.15
N LEU A 21 9.32 13.14 -4.16
CA LEU A 21 8.73 13.88 -3.04
C LEU A 21 7.48 13.22 -2.46
N LEU A 22 6.75 12.41 -3.25
CA LEU A 22 5.56 11.70 -2.76
C LEU A 22 5.91 10.59 -1.77
N THR A 23 7.15 10.09 -1.78
CA THR A 23 7.65 9.00 -0.93
C THR A 23 8.83 9.38 -0.04
N ASP A 24 9.16 10.68 0.07
CA ASP A 24 10.32 11.16 0.84
C ASP A 24 10.18 10.88 2.35
N ASP A 25 8.96 11.00 2.87
CA ASP A 25 8.59 10.84 4.27
C ASP A 25 7.61 9.68 4.52
N ARG A 26 7.25 8.93 3.47
CA ARG A 26 6.29 7.81 3.54
C ARG A 26 6.63 6.69 2.56
N ALA A 27 6.37 5.45 2.96
CA ALA A 27 6.46 4.32 2.04
C ALA A 27 5.41 4.45 0.91
N LYS A 28 5.73 3.94 -0.29
CA LYS A 28 4.82 3.94 -1.45
C LYS A 28 3.37 3.53 -1.13
N PRO A 29 3.09 2.45 -0.36
CA PRO A 29 1.70 2.05 -0.12
C PRO A 29 0.90 3.05 0.71
N ALA A 30 1.55 3.94 1.46
CA ALA A 30 0.91 4.99 2.24
C ALA A 30 0.57 6.26 1.43
N VAL A 31 0.95 6.30 0.15
CA VAL A 31 0.67 7.45 -0.73
C VAL A 31 -0.85 7.63 -0.89
N PRO A 32 -1.39 8.86 -0.68
CA PRO A 32 -2.80 9.15 -0.87
C PRO A 32 -3.28 8.91 -2.30
N TYR A 33 -4.47 8.35 -2.44
CA TYR A 33 -5.12 8.04 -3.70
C TYR A 33 -6.62 8.38 -3.63
N ALA A 34 -7.16 8.94 -4.72
CA ALA A 34 -8.59 9.24 -4.86
C ALA A 34 -9.23 10.02 -3.67
N GLY A 35 -8.48 10.95 -3.09
CA GLY A 35 -8.94 11.89 -2.04
C GLY A 35 -9.04 11.32 -0.63
N HIS A 36 -9.42 10.05 -0.46
CA HIS A 36 -9.65 9.44 0.85
C HIS A 36 -8.86 8.14 1.10
N TYR A 37 -8.31 7.53 0.06
CA TYR A 37 -7.65 6.24 0.15
C TYR A 37 -6.13 6.38 0.15
N ARG A 38 -5.46 5.25 0.36
CA ARG A 38 -4.04 5.01 0.15
C ARG A 38 -3.89 3.88 -0.86
N LEU A 39 -2.71 3.74 -1.46
CA LEU A 39 -2.45 2.68 -2.45
C LEU A 39 -2.61 1.25 -1.92
N ILE A 40 -2.55 1.04 -0.61
CA ILE A 40 -2.74 -0.28 0.03
C ILE A 40 -4.17 -0.56 0.48
N ASP A 41 -5.01 0.47 0.54
CA ASP A 41 -6.44 0.30 0.83
C ASP A 41 -7.11 -0.47 -0.32
#